data_AF-A0A1I7H6B8-F1
#
_entry.id   AF-A0A1I7H6B8-F1
#
_cell.length_a   1.000
_cell.length_b   1.000
_cell.length_c   1.000
_cell.angle_alpha   90.00
_cell.angle_beta   90.00
_cell.angle_gamma   90.00
#
_symmetry.space_group_name_H-M   'P 1'
#
loop_
_entity.id
_entity.type
_entity.pdbx_description
1 polymer ?
#
loop_
_entity_poly.entity_id
_entity_poly.type
_entity_poly.pdbx_seq_one_letter_code
_entity_poly.pdbx_strand_id
1 'polypeptide(L)'
;MRILVVDDDKIIRFGLAKKIKRLFADYEVISDFANGSMAFKYLEENPSEVVITDIKMPVMTGVQLIEKAKKTLEKPPIFIVLSGYDDFSYVRDSMKCGAVNYLLKPVVEKELIKTLKEAEKSIILAKEKENVINHSISILQKDFFRYLLFGKKSLNIRDEKVLNSVYLNENNIYKMVVINSFCNISKEINEFKNYCVKKYDHIKFTYYLYKSSIYIVFYFKDYDKQKFQEELLMELESFLGKDIGVFSFENTKDVWALRDMAKLAEKFSGSKAQGIHFLSLDRKPEESSEYTEKKTSNISIKLAKEYIKNNYYKNISLKDVAEEIFLSQNYLSDLFKRETGEGFYEFLSNYRINKAKEILKTTNLKIYEVAEKVGYSDSITFGRAFKKKMGTTPNNYRNSSLDNGGM
;
A
#
# COMPACT_ATOMS: atom_id res chain seq x y z
N MET A 1 23.71 -7.69 13.17
CA MET A 1 22.79 -7.03 14.13
C MET A 1 23.49 -5.86 14.80
N ARG A 2 22.92 -4.65 14.75
CA ARG A 2 23.51 -3.42 15.31
C ARG A 2 22.99 -3.15 16.73
N ILE A 3 23.89 -3.16 17.70
CA ILE A 3 23.58 -3.15 19.13
C ILE A 3 24.17 -1.90 19.79
N LEU A 4 23.39 -1.23 20.63
CA LEU A 4 23.83 -0.16 21.51
C LEU A 4 23.93 -0.68 22.95
N VAL A 5 24.98 -0.32 23.69
CA VAL A 5 25.13 -0.69 25.10
C VAL A 5 25.10 0.55 25.98
N VAL A 6 24.26 0.54 27.01
CA VAL A 6 24.08 1.68 27.91
C VAL A 6 24.19 1.21 29.35
N ASP A 7 25.19 1.70 30.06
CA ASP A 7 25.47 1.35 31.46
C ASP A 7 26.35 2.46 32.03
N ASP A 8 26.18 2.90 33.27
CA ASP A 8 27.04 3.94 33.83
C ASP A 8 28.46 3.42 34.13
N ASP A 9 28.62 2.11 34.32
CA ASP A 9 29.90 1.45 34.51
C ASP A 9 30.60 1.13 33.17
N LYS A 10 31.75 1.78 32.94
CA LYS A 10 32.60 1.58 31.76
C LYS A 10 33.11 0.14 31.62
N ILE A 11 33.39 -0.54 32.73
CA ILE A 11 33.86 -1.93 32.74
C ILE A 11 32.76 -2.86 32.22
N ILE A 12 31.51 -2.64 32.62
CA ILE A 12 30.36 -3.40 32.14
C ILE A 12 30.18 -3.19 30.64
N ARG A 13 30.19 -1.92 30.17
CA ARG A 13 30.06 -1.62 28.73
C ARG A 13 31.14 -2.30 27.90
N PHE A 14 32.40 -2.16 28.30
CA PHE A 14 33.53 -2.77 27.60
C PHE A 14 33.49 -4.30 27.63
N GLY A 15 33.17 -4.87 28.80
CA GLY A 15 33.07 -6.31 28.99
C GLY A 15 31.96 -6.93 28.13
N LEU A 16 30.79 -6.30 28.09
CA LEU A 16 29.67 -6.74 27.28
C LEU A 16 29.97 -6.61 25.79
N ALA A 17 30.53 -5.48 25.35
CA ALA A 17 30.91 -5.29 23.95
C ALA A 17 31.93 -6.33 23.47
N LYS A 18 32.96 -6.62 24.28
CA LYS A 18 33.95 -7.66 23.98
C LYS A 18 33.33 -9.06 23.94
N LYS A 19 32.40 -9.35 24.86
CA LYS A 19 31.70 -10.64 24.93
C LYS A 19 30.81 -10.85 23.70
N ILE A 20 30.03 -9.84 23.29
CA ILE A 20 29.20 -9.88 22.09
C ILE A 20 30.06 -10.13 20.85
N LYS A 21 31.12 -9.34 20.65
CA LYS A 21 32.04 -9.47 19.51
C LYS A 21 32.69 -10.85 19.41
N ARG A 22 33.01 -11.47 20.55
CA ARG A 22 33.60 -12.81 20.59
C ARG A 22 32.57 -13.91 20.27
N LEU A 23 31.33 -13.76 20.71
CA LEU A 23 30.28 -14.78 20.55
C LEU A 23 29.57 -14.72 19.19
N PHE A 24 29.55 -13.55 18.55
CA PHE A 24 28.80 -13.32 17.32
C PHE A 24 29.65 -12.54 16.31
N ALA A 25 29.96 -13.17 15.18
CA ALA A 25 30.72 -12.54 14.11
C ALA A 25 29.93 -11.41 13.42
N ASP A 26 28.62 -11.61 13.25
CA ASP A 26 27.74 -10.69 12.50
C ASP A 26 27.05 -9.64 13.38
N TYR A 27 27.38 -9.58 14.67
CA TYR A 27 26.82 -8.59 15.59
C TYR A 27 27.85 -7.49 15.87
N GLU A 28 27.39 -6.25 15.79
CA GLU A 28 28.22 -5.08 15.95
C GLU A 28 27.69 -4.23 17.11
N VAL A 29 28.54 -3.96 18.10
CA VAL A 29 28.26 -2.92 19.10
C VAL A 29 28.68 -1.59 18.50
N ILE A 30 27.71 -0.82 18.03
CA ILE A 30 27.94 0.38 17.21
C ILE A 30 28.39 1.58 18.04
N SER A 31 27.99 1.64 19.31
CA SER A 31 28.34 2.68 20.28
C SER A 31 27.95 2.23 21.69
N ASP A 32 28.53 2.89 22.69
CA ASP A 32 28.21 2.70 24.09
C ASP A 32 28.08 4.04 24.84
N PHE A 33 27.16 4.12 25.81
CA PHE A 33 26.85 5.37 26.51
C PHE A 33 26.73 5.18 28.02
N ALA A 34 27.13 6.20 28.78
CA ALA A 34 27.12 6.18 30.24
C ALA A 34 25.75 6.50 30.87
N ASN A 35 24.76 6.92 30.08
CA ASN A 35 23.41 7.23 30.57
C ASN A 35 22.37 7.21 29.43
N GLY A 36 21.09 7.10 29.81
CA GLY A 36 19.99 7.04 28.86
C GLY A 36 19.81 8.31 28.02
N SER A 37 20.19 9.49 28.51
CA SER A 37 19.99 10.74 27.78
C SER A 37 20.93 10.85 26.56
N MET A 38 22.20 10.47 26.73
CA MET A 38 23.17 10.38 25.62
C MET A 38 22.77 9.31 24.62
N ALA A 39 22.35 8.13 25.11
CA ALA A 39 21.87 7.05 24.26
C ALA A 39 20.66 7.47 23.43
N PHE A 40 19.68 8.15 24.04
CA PHE A 40 18.50 8.64 23.35
C PHE A 40 18.86 9.62 22.23
N LYS A 41 19.70 10.63 22.51
CA LYS A 41 20.15 11.60 21.50
C LYS A 41 20.81 10.92 20.31
N TYR A 42 21.64 9.90 20.57
CA TYR A 42 22.26 9.14 19.49
C TYR A 42 21.24 8.39 18.65
N LEU A 43 20.22 7.80 19.28
CA LEU A 43 19.14 7.04 18.60
C LEU A 43 18.25 7.92 17.71
N GLU A 44 18.19 9.23 17.94
CA GLU A 44 17.43 10.16 17.08
C GLU A 44 18.04 10.27 15.68
N GLU A 45 19.37 10.22 15.58
CA GLU A 45 20.10 10.39 14.32
C GLU A 45 20.60 9.04 13.76
N ASN A 46 20.81 8.04 14.63
CA ASN A 46 21.47 6.79 14.28
C ASN A 46 20.58 5.59 14.70
N PRO A 47 19.93 4.91 13.75
CA PRO A 47 19.09 3.76 14.09
C PRO A 47 19.94 2.60 14.63
N SER A 48 19.46 1.95 15.68
CA SER A 48 19.98 0.68 16.19
C SER A 48 18.87 -0.37 16.17
N GLU A 49 19.24 -1.65 16.13
CA GLU A 49 18.25 -2.74 16.15
C GLU A 49 17.95 -3.19 17.58
N VAL A 50 18.97 -3.17 18.43
CA VAL A 50 18.90 -3.58 19.84
C VAL A 50 19.59 -2.56 20.72
N VAL A 51 19.00 -2.25 21.87
CA VAL A 51 19.63 -1.50 22.95
C VAL A 51 19.66 -2.40 24.18
N ILE A 52 20.86 -2.63 24.72
CA ILE A 52 21.06 -3.26 26.03
C ILE A 52 21.32 -2.15 27.03
N THR A 53 20.42 -1.95 28.00
CA THR A 53 20.50 -0.82 28.95
C THR A 53 20.46 -1.29 30.39
N ASP A 54 21.25 -0.69 31.27
CA ASP A 54 21.04 -0.81 32.71
C ASP A 54 19.70 -0.16 33.12
N ILE A 55 19.11 -0.65 34.21
CA ILE A 55 17.89 -0.11 34.79
C ILE A 55 18.18 1.25 35.42
N LYS A 56 19.16 1.29 36.33
CA LYS A 56 19.45 2.47 37.14
C LYS A 56 20.71 3.12 36.63
N MET A 57 20.58 4.34 36.13
CA MET A 57 21.71 5.15 35.69
C MET A 57 21.43 6.62 36.03
N PRO A 58 22.46 7.45 36.23
CA PRO A 58 22.32 8.89 36.39
C PRO A 58 21.66 9.54 35.17
N VAL A 59 21.10 10.74 35.36
CA VAL A 59 20.47 11.60 34.34
C VAL A 59 19.18 11.04 33.73
N MET A 60 19.21 9.80 33.23
CA MET A 60 18.05 9.11 32.67
C MET A 60 18.22 7.60 32.87
N THR A 61 17.25 7.00 33.55
CA THR A 61 17.19 5.55 33.81
C THR A 61 16.86 4.77 32.54
N GLY A 62 17.16 3.47 32.52
CA GLY A 62 16.82 2.59 31.40
C GLY A 62 15.33 2.55 31.12
N VAL A 63 14.49 2.56 32.16
CA VAL A 63 13.02 2.59 32.02
C VAL A 63 12.56 3.88 31.30
N GLN A 64 13.10 5.03 31.72
CA GLN A 64 12.80 6.32 31.08
C GLN A 64 13.30 6.37 29.62
N LEU A 65 14.47 5.78 29.35
CA LEU A 65 14.99 5.65 27.98
C LEU A 65 14.03 4.85 27.10
N ILE A 66 13.57 3.69 27.57
CA ILE A 66 12.62 2.83 26.84
C ILE A 66 11.34 3.60 26.54
N GLU A 67 10.73 4.20 27.56
CA GLU A 67 9.47 4.93 27.42
C GLU A 67 9.60 6.10 26.44
N LYS A 68 10.67 6.90 26.58
CA LYS A 68 10.91 8.04 25.69
C LYS A 68 11.14 7.59 24.26
N ALA A 69 11.96 6.56 24.03
CA ALA A 69 12.22 6.01 22.71
C ALA A 69 10.94 5.47 22.05
N LYS A 70 10.13 4.70 22.77
CA LYS A 70 8.85 4.17 22.25
C LYS A 70 7.85 5.26 21.90
N LYS A 71 7.87 6.40 22.59
CA LYS A 71 6.94 7.51 22.35
C LYS A 71 7.37 8.44 21.21
N THR A 72 8.67 8.53 20.92
CA THR A 72 9.22 9.58 20.05
C THR A 72 9.87 9.05 18.78
N LEU A 73 10.46 7.85 18.80
CA LEU A 73 11.10 7.27 17.62
C LEU A 73 10.05 6.55 16.76
N GLU A 74 10.10 6.79 15.45
CA GLU A 74 9.22 6.11 14.48
C GLU A 74 9.46 4.59 14.46
N LYS A 75 10.72 4.17 14.59
CA LYS A 75 11.14 2.77 14.65
C LYS A 75 12.02 2.54 15.89
N PRO A 76 11.42 2.34 17.08
CA PRO A 76 12.17 2.16 18.31
C PRO A 76 12.88 0.79 18.32
N PRO A 77 14.12 0.70 18.84
CA PRO A 77 14.86 -0.55 18.91
C PRO A 77 14.21 -1.55 19.86
N ILE A 78 14.65 -2.81 19.78
CA ILE A 78 14.36 -3.80 20.82
C ILE A 78 15.19 -3.47 22.05
N PHE A 79 14.52 -3.34 23.21
CA PHE A 79 15.20 -3.09 24.47
C PHE A 79 15.39 -4.38 25.26
N ILE A 80 16.63 -4.62 25.69
CA ILE A 80 17.02 -5.64 26.65
C ILE A 80 17.59 -4.93 27.88
N VAL A 81 17.17 -5.35 29.06
CA VAL A 81 17.49 -4.66 30.30
C VAL A 81 18.52 -5.43 31.11
N LEU A 82 19.61 -4.80 31.53
CA LEU A 82 20.56 -5.35 32.50
C LEU A 82 20.04 -5.07 33.91
N SER A 83 19.99 -6.09 34.76
CA SER A 83 19.44 -5.98 36.12
C SER A 83 20.38 -6.60 37.15
N GLY A 84 20.48 -5.98 38.33
CA GLY A 84 21.07 -6.61 39.50
C GLY A 84 20.11 -7.63 40.14
N TYR A 85 20.61 -8.38 41.13
CA TYR A 85 19.81 -9.40 41.83
C TYR A 85 18.58 -8.83 42.56
N ASP A 86 18.64 -7.58 43.03
CA ASP A 86 17.58 -6.94 43.84
C ASP A 86 16.60 -6.06 43.02
N ASP A 87 16.67 -6.05 41.69
CA ASP A 87 15.93 -5.10 40.84
C ASP A 87 14.58 -5.64 40.30
N PHE A 88 13.97 -6.63 40.94
CA PHE A 88 12.77 -7.32 40.40
C PHE A 88 11.58 -6.40 40.10
N SER A 89 11.33 -5.37 40.93
CA SER A 89 10.29 -4.37 40.68
C SER A 89 10.56 -3.57 39.40
N TYR A 90 11.81 -3.17 39.20
CA TYR A 90 12.21 -2.40 38.04
C TYR A 90 12.24 -3.22 36.75
N VAL A 91 12.62 -4.50 36.81
CA VAL A 91 12.50 -5.43 35.67
C VAL A 91 11.05 -5.48 35.22
N ARG A 92 10.10 -5.65 36.15
CA ARG A 92 8.67 -5.65 35.83
C ARG A 92 8.22 -4.36 35.16
N ASP A 93 8.65 -3.21 35.66
CA ASP A 93 8.27 -1.93 35.08
C ASP A 93 8.88 -1.72 33.69
N SER A 94 10.13 -2.16 33.48
CA SER A 94 10.75 -2.12 32.15
C SER A 94 10.00 -2.96 31.10
N MET A 95 9.46 -4.12 31.50
CA MET A 95 8.64 -4.97 30.62
C MET A 95 7.33 -4.28 30.26
N LYS A 96 6.68 -3.61 31.23
CA LYS A 96 5.48 -2.81 30.97
C LYS A 96 5.76 -1.66 30.00
N CYS A 97 6.94 -1.04 30.09
CA CYS A 97 7.38 0.01 29.18
C CYS A 97 7.81 -0.51 27.80
N GLY A 98 7.88 -1.83 27.59
CA GLY A 98 8.14 -2.45 26.29
C GLY A 98 9.57 -2.96 26.09
N ALA A 99 10.31 -3.20 27.18
CA ALA A 99 11.46 -4.11 27.12
C ALA A 99 11.00 -5.51 26.70
N VAL A 100 11.77 -6.16 25.85
CA VAL A 100 11.44 -7.50 25.33
C VAL A 100 11.98 -8.58 26.25
N ASN A 101 13.15 -8.34 26.86
CA ASN A 101 13.79 -9.30 27.74
C ASN A 101 14.75 -8.60 28.72
N TYR A 102 15.32 -9.35 29.66
CA TYR A 102 16.31 -8.88 30.61
C TYR A 102 17.48 -9.86 30.74
N LEU A 103 18.59 -9.38 31.31
CA LEU A 103 19.81 -10.11 31.60
C LEU A 103 20.24 -9.77 33.03
N LEU A 104 20.68 -10.77 33.79
CA LEU A 104 21.19 -10.58 35.14
C LEU A 104 22.68 -10.23 35.12
N LYS A 105 23.10 -9.31 35.99
CA LYS A 105 24.51 -9.00 36.26
C LYS A 105 25.02 -9.98 37.34
N PRO A 106 26.17 -10.67 37.15
CA PRO A 106 27.05 -10.64 35.98
C PRO A 106 26.48 -11.43 34.79
N VAL A 107 26.64 -10.90 33.57
CA VAL A 107 26.04 -11.48 32.36
C VAL A 107 26.66 -12.82 31.99
N VAL A 108 25.87 -13.88 32.13
CA VAL A 108 26.22 -15.25 31.75
C VAL A 108 26.10 -15.43 30.23
N GLU A 109 27.08 -16.11 29.61
CA GLU A 109 27.16 -16.23 28.15
C GLU A 109 25.96 -16.96 27.55
N LYS A 110 25.52 -18.05 28.18
CA LYS A 110 24.36 -18.82 27.71
C LYS A 110 23.09 -17.96 27.66
N GLU A 111 22.89 -17.10 28.67
CA GLU A 111 21.74 -16.20 28.74
C GLU A 111 21.85 -15.09 27.71
N LEU A 112 23.01 -14.45 27.59
CA LEU A 112 23.27 -13.44 26.57
C LEU A 112 22.99 -13.98 25.15
N ILE A 113 23.45 -15.22 24.87
CA ILE A 113 23.24 -15.85 23.58
C ILE A 113 21.76 -16.05 23.31
N LYS A 114 21.04 -16.64 24.26
CA LYS A 114 19.61 -16.90 24.16
C LYS A 114 18.84 -15.59 23.91
N THR A 115 19.07 -14.58 24.73
CA THR A 115 18.34 -13.32 24.68
C THR A 115 18.58 -12.56 23.39
N LEU A 116 19.84 -12.50 22.90
CA LEU A 116 20.13 -11.83 21.63
C LEU A 116 19.58 -12.60 20.43
N LYS A 117 19.55 -13.93 20.47
CA LYS A 117 18.92 -14.74 19.40
C LYS A 117 17.40 -14.56 19.35
N GLU A 118 16.74 -14.41 20.49
CA GLU A 118 15.31 -14.09 20.55
C GLU A 118 15.01 -12.69 19.98
N ALA A 119 15.86 -11.71 20.30
CA ALA A 119 15.78 -10.37 19.72
C ALA A 119 15.98 -10.39 18.20
N GLU A 120 17.01 -11.09 17.71
CA GLU A 120 17.27 -11.27 16.28
C GLU A 120 16.06 -11.88 15.54
N LYS A 121 15.48 -12.94 16.09
CA LYS A 121 14.28 -13.57 15.50
C LYS A 121 13.11 -12.59 15.41
N SER A 122 12.91 -11.76 16.43
CA SER A 122 11.85 -10.75 16.45
C SER A 122 12.08 -9.66 15.40
N ILE A 123 13.33 -9.24 15.20
CA ILE A 123 13.73 -8.29 14.15
C ILE A 123 13.46 -8.87 12.76
N ILE A 124 13.87 -10.12 12.52
CA ILE A 124 13.68 -10.79 11.22
C ILE A 124 12.18 -10.88 10.89
N LEU A 125 11.35 -11.34 11.83
CA LEU A 125 9.91 -11.44 11.63
C LEU A 125 9.24 -10.08 11.35
N ALA A 126 9.71 -9.00 12.01
CA ALA A 126 9.21 -7.66 11.74
C ALA A 126 9.59 -7.18 10.32
N LYS A 127 10.84 -7.42 9.91
CA LYS A 127 11.34 -7.10 8.55
C LYS A 127 10.61 -7.89 7.48
N GLU A 128 10.33 -9.18 7.69
CA GLU A 128 9.58 -10.02 6.76
C GLU A 128 8.16 -9.49 6.55
N LYS A 129 7.46 -9.13 7.63
CA LYS A 129 6.13 -8.49 7.54
C LYS A 129 6.18 -7.18 6.77
N GLU A 130 7.18 -6.33 7.04
CA GLU A 130 7.39 -5.07 6.32
C GLU A 130 7.68 -5.32 4.82
N ASN A 131 8.48 -6.33 4.50
CA ASN A 131 8.79 -6.69 3.11
C ASN A 131 7.57 -7.20 2.35
N VAL A 132 6.72 -8.02 2.97
CA VAL A 132 5.47 -8.50 2.35
C VAL A 132 4.53 -7.31 2.07
N ILE A 133 4.42 -6.39 3.02
CA ILE A 133 3.64 -5.15 2.86
C ILE A 133 4.23 -4.30 1.71
N ASN A 134 5.54 -4.07 1.70
CA ASN A 134 6.23 -3.29 0.66
C ASN A 134 6.12 -3.92 -0.73
N HIS A 135 6.21 -5.24 -0.84
CA HIS A 135 6.01 -5.96 -2.09
C HIS A 135 4.57 -5.78 -2.60
N SER A 136 3.60 -5.91 -1.70
CA SER A 136 2.18 -5.69 -2.02
C SER A 136 1.92 -4.26 -2.49
N ILE A 137 2.51 -3.26 -1.81
CA ILE A 137 2.45 -1.84 -2.22
C ILE A 137 3.06 -1.63 -3.61
N SER A 138 4.20 -2.26 -3.91
CA SER A 138 4.86 -2.13 -5.22
C SER A 138 3.99 -2.68 -6.36
N ILE A 139 3.31 -3.81 -6.14
CA ILE A 139 2.35 -4.37 -7.09
C ILE A 139 1.18 -3.39 -7.29
N LEU A 140 0.61 -2.87 -6.21
CA LEU A 140 -0.48 -1.88 -6.26
C LEU A 140 -0.08 -0.60 -7.01
N GLN A 141 1.14 -0.09 -6.80
CA GLN A 141 1.67 1.05 -7.54
C GLN A 141 1.74 0.76 -9.04
N LYS A 142 2.23 -0.43 -9.42
CA LYS A 142 2.33 -0.86 -10.81
C LYS A 142 0.95 -0.97 -11.47
N ASP A 143 -0.01 -1.56 -10.79
CA ASP A 143 -1.38 -1.67 -11.31
C ASP A 143 -2.07 -0.31 -11.40
N PHE A 144 -1.85 0.57 -10.41
CA PHE A 144 -2.33 1.95 -10.44
C PHE A 144 -1.81 2.72 -11.65
N PHE A 145 -0.50 2.73 -11.88
CA PHE A 145 0.08 3.40 -13.05
C PHE A 145 -0.41 2.78 -14.36
N ARG A 146 -0.50 1.45 -14.46
CA ARG A 146 -1.03 0.78 -15.65
C ARG A 146 -2.45 1.23 -15.95
N TYR A 147 -3.30 1.30 -14.93
CA TYR A 147 -4.67 1.77 -15.07
C TYR A 147 -4.76 3.26 -15.41
N LEU A 148 -3.94 4.09 -14.76
CA LEU A 148 -3.87 5.53 -15.00
C LEU A 148 -3.49 5.85 -16.45
N LEU A 149 -2.49 5.15 -16.99
CA LEU A 149 -1.98 5.36 -18.35
C LEU A 149 -2.93 4.80 -19.43
N PHE A 150 -3.47 3.59 -19.24
CA PHE A 150 -4.16 2.85 -20.32
C PHE A 150 -5.65 2.58 -20.08
N GLY A 151 -6.22 3.07 -18.98
CA GLY A 151 -7.61 2.86 -18.61
C GLY A 151 -8.61 3.46 -19.61
N LYS A 152 -9.46 2.61 -20.21
CA LYS A 152 -10.44 2.95 -21.26
C LYS A 152 -11.61 3.86 -20.82
N LYS A 153 -11.85 4.03 -19.51
CA LYS A 153 -12.88 4.94 -18.95
C LYS A 153 -12.20 6.04 -18.14
N SER A 154 -12.67 7.29 -18.22
CA SER A 154 -12.16 8.39 -17.41
C SER A 154 -12.20 8.06 -15.91
N LEU A 155 -11.07 7.64 -15.28
CA LEU A 155 -10.81 7.90 -13.85
C LEU A 155 -11.25 9.34 -13.53
N ASN A 156 -12.24 9.48 -12.67
CA ASN A 156 -12.50 10.67 -11.89
C ASN A 156 -12.25 10.30 -10.44
N ILE A 157 -11.02 9.92 -10.16
CA ILE A 157 -10.51 9.70 -8.82
C ILE A 157 -9.43 10.77 -8.73
N ARG A 158 -9.62 11.82 -7.94
CA ARG A 158 -8.53 12.65 -7.43
C ARG A 158 -8.58 12.49 -5.92
N ASP A 159 -8.60 11.24 -5.48
CA ASP A 159 -8.77 10.91 -4.08
C ASP A 159 -7.36 10.78 -3.49
N GLU A 160 -6.91 11.82 -2.78
CA GLU A 160 -5.64 11.83 -2.05
C GLU A 160 -5.50 10.62 -1.12
N LYS A 161 -6.62 10.03 -0.67
CA LYS A 161 -6.63 8.82 0.16
C LYS A 161 -6.15 7.57 -0.57
N VAL A 162 -6.46 7.43 -1.87
CA VAL A 162 -5.95 6.32 -2.71
C VAL A 162 -4.47 6.51 -3.00
N LEU A 163 -4.09 7.75 -3.27
CA LEU A 163 -2.70 8.17 -3.46
C LEU A 163 -1.84 7.89 -2.22
N ASN A 164 -2.34 8.23 -1.04
CA ASN A 164 -1.68 7.95 0.24
C ASN A 164 -1.59 6.45 0.54
N SER A 165 -2.59 5.63 0.18
CA SER A 165 -2.54 4.18 0.43
C SER A 165 -1.55 3.42 -0.45
N VAL A 166 -1.17 3.98 -1.60
CA VAL A 166 -0.10 3.46 -2.46
C VAL A 166 1.18 4.28 -2.41
N TYR A 167 1.35 5.19 -1.43
CA TYR A 167 2.53 6.05 -1.27
C TYR A 167 2.91 6.89 -2.51
N LEU A 168 1.93 7.21 -3.35
CA LEU A 168 2.09 8.12 -4.48
C LEU A 168 1.47 9.44 -4.05
N ASN A 169 2.24 10.49 -3.80
CA ASN A 169 1.74 11.74 -3.20
C ASN A 169 2.15 12.99 -4.00
N GLU A 170 1.72 14.16 -3.49
CA GLU A 170 2.04 15.51 -4.03
C GLU A 170 3.52 15.90 -3.89
N ASN A 171 4.29 15.19 -3.05
CA ASN A 171 5.71 15.44 -2.84
C ASN A 171 6.61 14.72 -3.85
N ASN A 172 6.03 13.88 -4.70
CA ASN A 172 6.75 13.23 -5.78
C ASN A 172 6.57 14.04 -7.07
N ILE A 173 7.67 14.18 -7.81
CA ILE A 173 7.67 14.66 -9.17
C ILE A 173 7.63 13.45 -10.10
N TYR A 174 6.74 13.49 -11.07
CA TYR A 174 6.57 12.46 -12.07
C TYR A 174 7.12 12.94 -13.41
N LYS A 175 7.87 12.06 -14.08
CA LYS A 175 8.40 12.25 -15.43
C LYS A 175 7.97 11.07 -16.28
N MET A 176 7.32 11.32 -17.42
CA MET A 176 6.97 10.27 -18.36
C MET A 176 7.85 10.35 -19.61
N VAL A 177 8.33 9.19 -20.04
CA VAL A 177 9.06 9.00 -21.29
C VAL A 177 8.35 7.90 -22.07
N VAL A 178 8.09 8.13 -23.35
CA VAL A 178 7.48 7.14 -24.24
C VAL A 178 8.42 6.87 -25.39
N ILE A 179 8.80 5.62 -25.56
CA ILE A 179 9.69 5.15 -26.61
C ILE A 179 8.84 4.43 -27.64
N ASN A 180 8.77 4.96 -28.85
CA ASN A 180 8.14 4.27 -29.96
C ASN A 180 9.10 3.20 -30.47
N SER A 181 8.77 1.93 -30.24
CA SER A 181 9.66 0.85 -30.62
C SER A 181 9.05 -0.03 -31.69
N PHE A 182 9.56 0.14 -32.92
CA PHE A 182 9.33 -0.80 -34.01
C PHE A 182 10.26 -2.03 -33.93
N CYS A 183 11.14 -2.10 -32.91
CA CYS A 183 12.19 -3.11 -32.76
C CYS A 183 12.19 -3.72 -31.34
N ASN A 184 12.82 -4.88 -31.16
CA ASN A 184 12.90 -5.52 -29.84
C ASN A 184 14.01 -4.88 -28.98
N ILE A 185 13.69 -3.79 -28.27
CA ILE A 185 14.64 -3.07 -27.39
C ILE A 185 14.61 -3.51 -25.91
N SER A 186 14.19 -4.75 -25.67
CA SER A 186 14.03 -5.28 -24.30
C SER A 186 15.34 -5.37 -23.53
N LYS A 187 16.47 -5.56 -24.23
CA LYS A 187 17.80 -5.65 -23.62
C LYS A 187 18.29 -4.29 -23.16
N GLU A 188 18.21 -3.28 -24.02
CA GLU A 188 18.61 -1.90 -23.78
C GLU A 188 17.80 -1.30 -22.61
N ILE A 189 16.51 -1.61 -22.53
CA ILE A 189 15.66 -1.21 -21.39
C ILE A 189 16.11 -1.87 -20.09
N ASN A 190 16.48 -3.16 -20.12
CA ASN A 190 16.96 -3.86 -18.93
C ASN A 190 18.33 -3.32 -18.47
N GLU A 191 19.21 -3.00 -19.40
CA GLU A 191 20.51 -2.38 -19.12
C GLU A 191 20.35 -0.97 -18.55
N PHE A 192 19.51 -0.14 -19.18
CA PHE A 192 19.15 1.17 -18.68
C PHE A 192 18.50 1.11 -17.29
N LYS A 193 17.62 0.12 -17.05
CA LYS A 193 17.06 -0.16 -15.71
C LYS A 193 18.15 -0.43 -14.68
N ASN A 194 19.05 -1.35 -14.98
CA ASN A 194 20.12 -1.72 -14.06
C ASN A 194 21.05 -0.54 -13.78
N TYR A 195 21.29 0.29 -14.79
CA TYR A 195 22.03 1.53 -14.68
C TYR A 195 21.33 2.53 -13.74
N CYS A 196 20.03 2.81 -13.95
CA CYS A 196 19.26 3.70 -13.08
C CYS A 196 19.27 3.24 -11.62
N VAL A 197 19.07 1.94 -11.36
CA VAL A 197 19.10 1.37 -10.00
C VAL A 197 20.46 1.56 -9.32
N LYS A 198 21.56 1.44 -10.08
CA LYS A 198 22.91 1.60 -9.53
C LYS A 198 23.29 3.06 -9.31
N LYS A 199 22.89 3.95 -10.23
CA LYS A 199 23.28 5.36 -10.22
C LYS A 199 22.38 6.23 -9.34
N TYR A 200 21.08 5.92 -9.32
CA TYR A 200 20.05 6.69 -8.62
C TYR A 200 19.27 5.76 -7.67
N ASP A 201 19.82 5.51 -6.49
CA ASP A 201 19.19 4.66 -5.47
C ASP A 201 17.83 5.18 -4.97
N HIS A 202 17.58 6.48 -5.14
CA HIS A 202 16.39 7.21 -4.71
C HIS A 202 15.36 7.44 -5.82
N ILE A 203 15.69 7.17 -7.09
CA ILE A 203 14.76 7.38 -8.22
C ILE A 203 14.04 6.09 -8.52
N LYS A 204 12.72 6.12 -8.38
CA LYS A 204 11.86 4.98 -8.68
C LYS A 204 11.25 5.11 -10.07
N PHE A 205 11.00 3.98 -10.72
CA PHE A 205 10.32 3.98 -12.01
C PHE A 205 9.55 2.69 -12.25
N THR A 206 8.60 2.76 -13.18
CA THR A 206 7.86 1.62 -13.73
C THR A 206 7.76 1.76 -15.23
N TYR A 207 7.61 0.65 -15.95
CA TYR A 207 7.46 0.67 -17.40
C TYR A 207 6.42 -0.34 -17.90
N TYR A 208 5.85 -0.04 -19.07
CA TYR A 208 4.81 -0.84 -19.70
C TYR A 208 5.00 -0.89 -21.20
N LEU A 209 4.85 -2.07 -21.79
CA LEU A 209 4.72 -2.24 -23.24
C LEU A 209 3.24 -2.15 -23.62
N TYR A 210 2.89 -1.23 -24.52
CA TYR A 210 1.53 -1.03 -24.98
C TYR A 210 1.52 -0.51 -26.43
N LYS A 211 0.75 -1.18 -27.31
CA LYS A 211 0.60 -0.82 -28.75
C LYS A 211 1.93 -0.51 -29.48
N SER A 212 2.97 -1.32 -29.23
CA SER A 212 4.31 -1.16 -29.82
C SER A 212 5.11 0.05 -29.33
N SER A 213 4.71 0.65 -28.22
CA SER A 213 5.49 1.67 -27.52
C SER A 213 5.78 1.23 -26.09
N ILE A 214 6.91 1.69 -25.55
CA ILE A 214 7.27 1.51 -24.15
C ILE A 214 7.04 2.81 -23.42
N TYR A 215 6.20 2.77 -22.39
CA TYR A 215 5.91 3.89 -21.50
C TYR A 215 6.73 3.69 -20.24
N ILE A 216 7.54 4.68 -19.87
CA ILE A 216 8.34 4.71 -18.65
C ILE A 216 7.85 5.89 -17.80
N VAL A 217 7.52 5.62 -16.54
CA VAL A 217 7.14 6.64 -15.56
C VAL A 217 8.17 6.62 -14.44
N PHE A 218 8.92 7.71 -14.31
CA PHE A 218 9.81 7.96 -13.17
C PHE A 218 9.07 8.78 -12.12
N TYR A 219 9.40 8.54 -10.85
CA TYR A 219 8.90 9.30 -9.72
C TYR A 219 9.98 9.44 -8.64
N PHE A 220 10.24 10.67 -8.23
CA PHE A 220 11.35 11.08 -7.37
C PHE A 220 11.00 12.32 -6.55
N LYS A 221 11.86 12.75 -5.63
CA LYS A 221 11.62 13.94 -4.79
C LYS A 221 12.06 15.21 -5.48
N ASP A 222 11.51 16.36 -5.07
CA ASP A 222 11.75 17.66 -5.72
C ASP A 222 13.24 18.05 -5.78
N TYR A 223 14.02 17.66 -4.76
CA TYR A 223 15.47 17.94 -4.72
C TYR A 223 16.28 17.20 -5.80
N ASP A 224 15.77 16.11 -6.37
CA ASP A 224 16.45 15.34 -7.42
C ASP A 224 16.16 15.85 -8.84
N LYS A 225 15.20 16.78 -8.97
CA LYS A 225 14.59 17.17 -10.24
C LYS A 225 15.57 17.71 -11.28
N GLN A 226 16.41 18.66 -10.88
CA GLN A 226 17.27 19.39 -11.82
C GLN A 226 18.36 18.48 -12.39
N LYS A 227 19.06 17.76 -11.50
CA LYS A 227 20.11 16.80 -11.85
C LYS A 227 19.57 15.67 -12.72
N PHE A 228 18.43 15.09 -12.34
CA PHE A 228 17.84 14.00 -13.09
C PHE A 228 17.40 14.41 -14.51
N GLN A 229 16.84 15.61 -14.67
CA GLN A 229 16.37 16.08 -15.97
C GLN A 229 17.49 16.26 -16.99
N GLU A 230 18.64 16.80 -16.58
CA GLU A 230 19.80 17.01 -17.45
C GLU A 230 20.48 15.68 -17.84
N GLU A 231 20.61 14.75 -16.90
CA GLU A 231 21.31 13.48 -17.10
C GLU A 231 20.47 12.45 -17.88
N LEU A 232 19.16 12.37 -17.64
CA LEU A 232 18.27 11.36 -18.23
C LEU A 232 18.28 11.38 -19.77
N LEU A 233 18.38 12.56 -20.38
CA LEU A 233 18.30 12.73 -21.83
C LEU A 233 19.53 12.17 -22.53
N MET A 234 20.72 12.53 -22.05
CA MET A 234 21.99 12.05 -22.59
C MET A 234 22.07 10.52 -22.45
N GLU A 235 21.55 9.99 -21.35
CA GLU A 235 21.50 8.55 -21.10
C GLU A 235 20.56 7.84 -22.08
N LEU A 236 19.32 8.32 -22.24
CA LEU A 236 18.37 7.73 -23.18
C LEU A 236 18.89 7.73 -24.62
N GLU A 237 19.53 8.81 -25.06
CA GLU A 237 20.18 8.88 -26.37
C GLU A 237 21.31 7.84 -26.53
N SER A 238 22.13 7.67 -25.48
CA SER A 238 23.22 6.69 -25.45
C SER A 238 22.72 5.25 -25.56
N PHE A 239 21.63 4.91 -24.86
CA PHE A 239 21.09 3.54 -24.83
C PHE A 239 20.22 3.17 -26.04
N LEU A 240 19.49 4.13 -26.62
CA LEU A 240 18.49 3.85 -27.66
C LEU A 240 18.99 4.15 -29.09
N GLY A 241 20.02 4.99 -29.25
CA GLY A 241 20.49 5.43 -30.55
C GLY A 241 19.54 6.43 -31.23
N LYS A 242 20.02 7.07 -32.32
CA LYS A 242 19.34 8.22 -32.96
C LYS A 242 18.11 7.86 -33.79
N ASP A 243 17.97 6.59 -34.18
CA ASP A 243 16.88 6.12 -35.04
C ASP A 243 15.58 5.80 -34.29
N ILE A 244 15.59 5.90 -32.96
CA ILE A 244 14.44 5.62 -32.11
C ILE A 244 13.73 6.93 -31.74
N GLY A 245 12.41 6.96 -31.92
CA GLY A 245 11.57 8.07 -31.50
C GLY A 245 11.30 8.02 -30.00
N VAL A 246 11.76 9.04 -29.27
CA VAL A 246 11.56 9.17 -27.81
C VAL A 246 10.77 10.43 -27.53
N PHE A 247 9.64 10.31 -26.82
CA PHE A 247 8.80 11.42 -26.40
C PHE A 247 8.96 11.64 -24.89
N SER A 248 9.53 12.78 -24.52
CA SER A 248 9.83 13.15 -23.13
C SER A 248 8.89 14.27 -22.68
N PHE A 249 8.03 13.97 -21.70
CA PHE A 249 7.05 14.94 -21.18
C PHE A 249 7.63 15.79 -20.06
N GLU A 250 7.14 17.02 -19.87
CA GLU A 250 7.54 17.85 -18.73
C GLU A 250 7.27 17.19 -17.37
N ASN A 251 8.10 17.56 -16.39
CA ASN A 251 7.94 17.14 -15.00
C ASN A 251 6.62 17.67 -14.43
N THR A 252 5.87 16.83 -13.71
CA THR A 252 4.60 17.21 -13.07
C THR A 252 4.55 16.75 -11.62
N LYS A 253 3.97 17.57 -10.73
CA LYS A 253 3.58 17.15 -9.37
C LYS A 253 2.18 16.53 -9.35
N ASP A 254 1.38 16.82 -10.38
CA ASP A 254 0.05 16.23 -10.57
C ASP A 254 0.20 14.87 -11.25
N VAL A 255 0.15 13.79 -10.46
CA VAL A 255 0.20 12.40 -10.96
C VAL A 255 -0.88 12.15 -12.01
N TRP A 256 -2.04 12.81 -11.92
CA TRP A 256 -3.14 12.63 -12.87
C TRP A 256 -2.81 13.16 -14.26
N ALA A 257 -1.88 14.11 -14.37
CA ALA A 257 -1.41 14.62 -15.65
C ALA A 257 -0.77 13.52 -16.52
N LEU A 258 -0.18 12.48 -15.90
CA LEU A 258 0.39 11.33 -16.62
C LEU A 258 -0.61 10.66 -17.58
N ARG A 259 -1.89 10.69 -17.23
CA ARG A 259 -2.94 10.15 -18.08
C ARG A 259 -3.10 10.95 -19.37
N ASP A 260 -3.18 12.26 -19.25
CA ASP A 260 -3.38 13.13 -20.39
C ASP A 260 -2.15 13.10 -21.29
N MET A 261 -0.97 13.03 -20.68
CA MET A 261 0.28 12.74 -21.38
C MET A 261 0.20 11.39 -22.12
N ALA A 262 -0.30 10.32 -21.49
CA ALA A 262 -0.38 9.00 -22.13
C ALA A 262 -1.33 8.98 -23.33
N LYS A 263 -2.49 9.65 -23.23
CA LYS A 263 -3.41 9.85 -24.35
C LYS A 263 -2.80 10.65 -25.48
N LEU A 264 -2.01 11.67 -25.15
CA LEU A 264 -1.29 12.47 -26.15
C LEU A 264 -0.22 11.62 -26.85
N ALA A 265 0.56 10.85 -26.09
CA ALA A 265 1.55 9.92 -26.62
C ALA A 265 0.93 8.87 -27.55
N GLU A 266 -0.26 8.35 -27.25
CA GLU A 266 -0.98 7.41 -28.14
C GLU A 266 -1.22 7.98 -29.54
N LYS A 267 -1.42 9.30 -29.69
CA LYS A 267 -1.59 9.93 -31.01
C LYS A 267 -0.32 9.87 -31.85
N PHE A 268 0.84 9.73 -31.22
CA PHE A 268 2.13 9.60 -31.87
C PHE A 268 2.60 8.15 -32.00
N SER A 269 1.85 7.19 -31.44
CA SER A 269 2.11 5.75 -31.54
C SER A 269 2.01 5.34 -33.01
N GLY A 270 3.15 4.99 -33.63
CA GLY A 270 3.24 4.64 -35.05
C GLY A 270 3.77 5.75 -35.96
N SER A 271 4.15 6.92 -35.43
CA SER A 271 4.89 7.92 -36.20
C SER A 271 6.31 7.41 -36.52
N LYS A 272 6.84 7.75 -37.70
CA LYS A 272 8.26 7.51 -38.08
C LYS A 272 9.20 8.56 -37.48
N ALA A 273 8.77 9.25 -36.42
CA ALA A 273 9.57 10.29 -35.79
C ALA A 273 10.82 9.65 -35.15
N GLN A 274 11.98 10.24 -35.40
CA GLN A 274 13.28 9.79 -34.89
C GLN A 274 13.88 10.87 -33.99
N GLY A 275 14.63 10.46 -32.98
CA GLY A 275 15.24 11.36 -32.01
C GLY A 275 14.32 11.71 -30.84
N ILE A 276 14.79 12.61 -29.96
CA ILE A 276 14.07 13.03 -28.77
C ILE A 276 13.14 14.21 -29.09
N HIS A 277 11.87 14.05 -28.74
CA HIS A 277 10.82 15.06 -28.83
C HIS A 277 10.35 15.45 -27.43
N PHE A 278 10.35 16.76 -27.15
CA PHE A 278 9.83 17.31 -25.88
C PHE A 278 8.37 17.70 -26.02
N LEU A 279 7.54 17.32 -25.04
CA LEU A 279 6.10 17.60 -25.04
C LEU A 279 5.68 18.29 -23.74
N SER A 280 4.91 19.37 -23.87
CA SER A 280 4.21 20.05 -22.79
C SER A 280 2.69 19.84 -22.91
N LEU A 281 1.97 19.98 -21.78
CA LEU A 281 0.49 19.99 -21.77
C LEU A 281 0.03 21.46 -21.70
N ASP A 282 -0.60 21.97 -22.77
CA ASP A 282 -1.27 23.27 -22.72
C ASP A 282 -2.54 23.19 -21.86
N ARG A 283 -2.48 23.61 -20.59
CA ARG A 283 -3.67 23.74 -19.73
C ARG A 283 -4.20 25.17 -19.79
N LYS A 284 -5.44 25.38 -20.26
CA LYS A 284 -6.25 26.55 -19.85
C LYS A 284 -6.89 26.25 -18.48
N PRO A 285 -6.82 27.17 -17.51
CA PRO A 285 -7.49 27.01 -16.22
C PRO A 285 -8.98 27.30 -16.40
N GLU A 286 -9.84 26.33 -16.11
CA GLU A 286 -11.27 26.56 -15.89
C GLU A 286 -11.67 26.12 -14.47
N GLU A 287 -12.64 26.87 -13.94
CA GLU A 287 -12.95 27.13 -12.55
C GLU A 287 -13.74 26.04 -11.80
N SER A 288 -13.59 26.09 -10.47
CA SER A 288 -14.63 25.90 -9.44
C SER A 288 -15.02 24.48 -8.95
N SER A 289 -15.13 24.41 -7.62
CA SER A 289 -14.93 23.26 -6.73
C SER A 289 -16.21 22.61 -6.20
N GLU A 290 -17.35 22.71 -6.90
CA GLU A 290 -18.63 22.14 -6.45
C GLU A 290 -19.16 21.00 -7.35
N TYR A 291 -18.65 20.89 -8.58
CA TYR A 291 -19.08 19.87 -9.55
C TYR A 291 -18.36 18.52 -9.40
N THR A 292 -17.27 18.46 -8.63
CA THR A 292 -16.38 17.30 -8.52
C THR A 292 -16.83 16.27 -7.48
N GLU A 293 -17.34 16.67 -6.31
CA GLU A 293 -17.72 15.73 -5.24
C GLU A 293 -18.94 14.86 -5.58
N LYS A 294 -19.96 15.44 -6.21
CA LYS A 294 -21.19 14.72 -6.60
C LYS A 294 -20.91 13.70 -7.70
N LYS A 295 -19.95 13.97 -8.58
CA LYS A 295 -19.60 13.08 -9.71
C LYS A 295 -18.73 11.91 -9.28
N THR A 296 -17.79 12.11 -8.35
CA THR A 296 -16.96 11.05 -7.75
C THR A 296 -17.79 10.10 -6.89
N SER A 297 -18.70 10.65 -6.08
CA SER A 297 -19.66 9.88 -5.29
C SER A 297 -20.49 8.93 -6.16
N ASN A 298 -20.99 9.42 -7.30
CA ASN A 298 -21.74 8.62 -8.27
C ASN A 298 -20.92 7.48 -8.91
N ILE A 299 -19.61 7.64 -9.08
CA ILE A 299 -18.76 6.62 -9.73
C ILE A 299 -18.45 5.48 -8.77
N SER A 300 -18.10 5.78 -7.52
CA SER A 300 -17.91 4.76 -6.48
C SER A 300 -19.17 3.90 -6.32
N ILE A 301 -20.34 4.53 -6.37
CA ILE A 301 -21.63 3.82 -6.36
C ILE A 301 -21.89 3.04 -7.64
N LYS A 302 -21.46 3.54 -8.80
CA LYS A 302 -21.56 2.79 -10.04
C LYS A 302 -20.69 1.52 -10.01
N LEU A 303 -19.47 1.60 -9.49
CA LEU A 303 -18.57 0.46 -9.33
C LEU A 303 -19.09 -0.53 -8.30
N ALA A 304 -19.57 -0.05 -7.15
CA ALA A 304 -20.23 -0.90 -6.16
C ALA A 304 -21.45 -1.62 -6.78
N LYS A 305 -22.27 -0.91 -7.57
CA LYS A 305 -23.41 -1.50 -8.29
C LYS A 305 -22.96 -2.50 -9.36
N GLU A 306 -21.89 -2.25 -10.11
CA GLU A 306 -21.34 -3.19 -11.10
C GLU A 306 -20.82 -4.47 -10.42
N TYR A 307 -20.10 -4.33 -9.30
CA TYR A 307 -19.66 -5.48 -8.52
C TYR A 307 -20.84 -6.31 -8.00
N ILE A 308 -21.85 -5.65 -7.43
CA ILE A 308 -23.09 -6.31 -7.00
C ILE A 308 -23.73 -7.06 -8.18
N LYS A 309 -23.88 -6.42 -9.34
CA LYS A 309 -24.45 -7.08 -10.54
C LYS A 309 -23.67 -8.31 -10.98
N ASN A 310 -22.36 -8.31 -10.82
CA ASN A 310 -21.49 -9.41 -11.23
C ASN A 310 -21.33 -10.50 -10.16
N ASN A 311 -21.70 -10.22 -8.90
CA ASN A 311 -21.46 -11.12 -7.77
C ASN A 311 -22.69 -11.35 -6.86
N TYR A 312 -23.89 -10.88 -7.23
CA TYR A 312 -25.08 -10.97 -6.38
C TYR A 312 -25.43 -12.41 -5.96
N TYR A 313 -25.10 -13.40 -6.80
CA TYR A 313 -25.37 -14.82 -6.53
C TYR A 313 -24.45 -15.43 -5.46
N LYS A 314 -23.42 -14.71 -5.00
CA LYS A 314 -22.51 -15.12 -3.91
C LYS A 314 -22.91 -14.45 -2.60
N ASN A 315 -22.43 -14.98 -1.48
CA ASN A 315 -22.56 -14.32 -0.18
C ASN A 315 -21.56 -13.14 -0.07
N ILE A 316 -21.93 -11.98 -0.62
CA ILE A 316 -21.12 -10.76 -0.57
C ILE A 316 -21.56 -9.85 0.58
N SER A 317 -20.60 -9.29 1.29
CA SER A 317 -20.78 -8.29 2.34
C SER A 317 -20.39 -6.89 1.85
N LEU A 318 -20.78 -5.86 2.61
CA LEU A 318 -20.35 -4.49 2.32
C LEU A 318 -18.82 -4.34 2.35
N LYS A 319 -18.15 -5.10 3.23
CA LYS A 319 -16.69 -5.12 3.35
C LYS A 319 -16.05 -5.64 2.06
N ASP A 320 -16.55 -6.74 1.51
CA ASP A 320 -16.00 -7.32 0.27
C ASP A 320 -16.11 -6.35 -0.91
N VAL A 321 -17.25 -5.65 -1.01
CA VAL A 321 -17.44 -4.62 -2.05
C VAL A 321 -16.52 -3.43 -1.82
N ALA A 322 -16.37 -3.00 -0.57
CA ALA A 322 -15.48 -1.90 -0.21
C ALA A 322 -14.02 -2.25 -0.52
N GLU A 323 -13.56 -3.45 -0.21
CA GLU A 323 -12.22 -3.94 -0.54
C GLU A 323 -11.99 -4.02 -2.06
N GLU A 324 -12.97 -4.54 -2.82
CA GLU A 324 -12.87 -4.60 -4.29
C GLU A 324 -12.74 -3.21 -4.94
N ILE A 325 -13.47 -2.23 -4.42
CA ILE A 325 -13.44 -0.86 -4.96
C ILE A 325 -12.49 0.06 -4.17
N PHE A 326 -11.66 -0.53 -3.31
CA PHE A 326 -10.61 0.12 -2.52
C PHE A 326 -11.09 1.29 -1.63
N LEU A 327 -12.25 1.14 -1.01
CA LEU A 327 -12.83 2.07 -0.04
C LEU A 327 -12.88 1.46 1.37
N SER A 328 -12.96 2.32 2.39
CA SER A 328 -13.31 1.84 3.72
C SER A 328 -14.80 1.47 3.77
N GLN A 329 -15.12 0.42 4.52
CA GLN A 329 -16.51 -0.05 4.70
C GLN A 329 -17.43 1.07 5.22
N ASN A 330 -16.95 1.87 6.18
CA ASN A 330 -17.74 2.97 6.76
C ASN A 330 -18.03 4.06 5.72
N TYR A 331 -17.02 4.45 4.94
CA TYR A 331 -17.19 5.45 3.90
C TYR A 331 -18.14 4.97 2.80
N LEU A 332 -18.02 3.71 2.35
CA LEU A 332 -18.93 3.15 1.36
C LEU A 332 -20.36 3.06 1.90
N SER A 333 -20.56 2.72 3.17
CA SER A 333 -21.89 2.67 3.80
C SER A 333 -22.63 3.99 3.68
N ASP A 334 -21.98 5.07 4.12
CA ASP A 334 -22.58 6.41 4.15
C ASP A 334 -22.81 6.93 2.72
N LEU A 335 -21.82 6.71 1.84
CA LEU A 335 -21.90 7.08 0.44
C LEU A 335 -23.05 6.38 -0.28
N PHE A 336 -23.24 5.08 -0.04
CA PHE A 336 -24.28 4.29 -0.70
C PHE A 336 -25.67 4.76 -0.33
N LYS A 337 -25.91 5.02 0.97
CA LYS A 337 -27.20 5.53 1.44
C LYS A 337 -27.48 6.93 0.93
N ARG A 338 -26.49 7.81 0.95
CA ARG A 338 -26.63 9.20 0.47
C ARG A 338 -26.98 9.25 -1.02
N GLU A 339 -26.29 8.48 -1.85
CA GLU A 339 -26.43 8.59 -3.31
C GLU A 339 -27.55 7.72 -3.89
N THR A 340 -27.88 6.58 -3.26
CA THR A 340 -28.93 5.68 -3.77
C THR A 340 -30.27 5.85 -3.07
N GLY A 341 -30.30 6.54 -1.93
CA GLY A 341 -31.47 6.65 -1.06
C GLY A 341 -31.72 5.40 -0.18
N GLU A 342 -30.99 4.30 -0.41
CA GLU A 342 -31.14 3.04 0.32
C GLU A 342 -29.79 2.46 0.78
N GLY A 343 -29.82 1.58 1.77
CA GLY A 343 -28.60 0.93 2.26
C GLY A 343 -28.09 -0.15 1.30
N PHE A 344 -26.79 -0.47 1.37
CA PHE A 344 -26.17 -1.52 0.55
C PHE A 344 -26.93 -2.86 0.57
N TYR A 345 -27.24 -3.38 1.76
CA TYR A 345 -27.92 -4.67 1.89
C TYR A 345 -29.36 -4.63 1.34
N GLU A 346 -30.02 -3.47 1.40
CA GLU A 346 -31.34 -3.27 0.83
C GLU A 346 -31.28 -3.27 -0.70
N PHE A 347 -30.33 -2.54 -1.28
CA PHE A 347 -30.08 -2.54 -2.72
C PHE A 347 -29.73 -3.94 -3.25
N LEU A 348 -28.83 -4.66 -2.57
CA LEU A 348 -28.46 -6.03 -2.93
C LEU A 348 -29.68 -6.96 -2.88
N SER A 349 -30.46 -6.90 -1.80
CA SER A 349 -31.70 -7.67 -1.67
C SER A 349 -32.67 -7.38 -2.81
N ASN A 350 -32.91 -6.10 -3.11
CA ASN A 350 -33.79 -5.66 -4.20
C ASN A 350 -33.31 -6.20 -5.57
N TYR A 351 -32.01 -6.13 -5.84
CA TYR A 351 -31.44 -6.65 -7.08
C TYR A 351 -31.64 -8.17 -7.21
N ARG A 352 -31.38 -8.93 -6.13
CA ARG A 352 -31.60 -10.39 -6.09
C ARG A 352 -33.06 -10.77 -6.29
N ILE A 353 -34.00 -10.05 -5.66
CA ILE A 353 -35.44 -10.30 -5.85
C ILE A 353 -35.86 -10.03 -7.31
N ASN A 354 -35.34 -8.98 -7.93
CA ASN A 354 -35.63 -8.71 -9.34
C ASN A 354 -35.12 -9.83 -10.26
N LYS A 355 -33.90 -10.34 -10.02
CA LYS A 355 -33.40 -11.51 -10.74
C LYS A 355 -34.19 -12.78 -10.45
N ALA A 356 -34.67 -12.96 -9.23
CA ALA A 356 -35.55 -14.08 -8.90
C ALA A 356 -36.87 -14.01 -9.69
N LYS A 357 -37.47 -12.83 -9.87
CA LYS A 357 -38.68 -12.67 -10.69
C LYS A 357 -38.47 -13.12 -12.13
N GLU A 358 -37.33 -12.77 -12.73
CA GLU A 358 -36.98 -13.20 -14.10
C GLU A 358 -36.90 -14.74 -14.17
N ILE A 359 -36.22 -15.38 -13.21
CA ILE A 359 -36.07 -16.84 -13.15
C ILE A 359 -37.41 -17.52 -12.89
N LEU A 360 -38.23 -16.99 -11.98
CA LEU A 360 -39.54 -17.55 -11.63
C LEU A 360 -40.52 -17.58 -12.81
N LYS A 361 -40.38 -16.64 -13.75
CA LYS A 361 -41.21 -16.53 -14.97
C LYS A 361 -40.73 -17.39 -16.12
N THR A 362 -39.42 -17.60 -16.21
CA THR A 362 -38.78 -18.25 -17.36
C THR A 362 -38.42 -19.71 -17.11
N THR A 363 -38.52 -20.19 -15.86
CA THR A 363 -38.08 -21.53 -15.47
C THR A 363 -39.04 -22.19 -14.47
N ASN A 364 -38.99 -23.53 -14.41
CA ASN A 364 -39.74 -24.37 -13.46
C ASN A 364 -38.93 -24.78 -12.22
N LEU A 365 -37.84 -24.07 -11.91
CA LEU A 365 -36.98 -24.39 -10.76
C LEU A 365 -37.78 -24.36 -9.44
N LYS A 366 -37.43 -25.21 -8.48
CA LYS A 366 -38.02 -25.17 -7.14
C LYS A 366 -37.60 -23.88 -6.42
N ILE A 367 -38.43 -23.39 -5.49
CA ILE A 367 -38.21 -22.09 -4.84
C ILE A 367 -36.86 -22.01 -4.11
N TYR A 368 -36.41 -23.10 -3.50
CA TYR A 368 -35.10 -23.13 -2.83
C TYR A 368 -33.94 -23.03 -3.85
N GLU A 369 -34.07 -23.62 -5.04
CA GLU A 369 -33.05 -23.53 -6.10
C GLU A 369 -32.96 -22.10 -6.67
N VAL A 370 -34.11 -21.42 -6.77
CA VAL A 370 -34.14 -20.00 -7.15
C VAL A 370 -33.46 -19.16 -6.08
N ALA A 371 -33.71 -19.44 -4.80
CA ALA A 371 -33.08 -18.75 -3.68
C ALA A 371 -31.55 -18.88 -3.73
N GLU A 372 -31.02 -20.09 -3.92
CA GLU A 372 -29.58 -20.33 -4.08
C GLU A 372 -29.01 -19.60 -5.30
N LYS A 373 -29.66 -19.70 -6.47
CA LYS A 373 -29.19 -19.04 -7.70
C LYS A 373 -29.09 -17.53 -7.59
N VAL A 374 -29.93 -16.90 -6.77
CA VAL A 374 -29.88 -15.45 -6.54
C VAL A 374 -29.09 -15.07 -5.29
N GLY A 375 -28.44 -16.02 -4.62
CA GLY A 375 -27.47 -15.76 -3.54
C GLY A 375 -28.06 -15.68 -2.13
N TYR A 376 -29.23 -16.29 -1.90
CA TYR A 376 -29.75 -16.53 -0.55
C TYR A 376 -29.33 -17.92 -0.08
N SER A 377 -28.79 -18.01 1.13
CA SER A 377 -28.42 -19.28 1.77
C SER A 377 -29.64 -20.07 2.29
N ASP A 378 -30.80 -19.42 2.42
CA ASP A 378 -32.00 -20.02 2.97
C ASP A 378 -33.26 -19.53 2.22
N SER A 379 -34.10 -20.50 1.83
CA SER A 379 -35.36 -20.29 1.13
C SER A 379 -36.41 -19.56 1.97
N ILE A 380 -36.38 -19.68 3.30
CA ILE A 380 -37.32 -18.98 4.20
C ILE A 380 -36.98 -17.49 4.21
N THR A 381 -35.69 -17.16 4.38
CA THR A 381 -35.19 -15.77 4.33
C THR A 381 -35.46 -15.13 2.97
N PHE A 382 -35.22 -15.87 1.88
CA PHE A 382 -35.60 -15.45 0.53
C PHE A 382 -37.12 -15.19 0.41
N GLY A 383 -37.96 -16.12 0.87
CA GLY A 383 -39.41 -15.99 0.79
C GLY A 383 -39.95 -14.78 1.54
N ARG A 384 -39.40 -14.47 2.72
CA ARG A 384 -39.72 -13.26 3.50
C ARG A 384 -39.31 -12.00 2.76
N ALA A 385 -38.09 -11.94 2.22
CA ALA A 385 -37.60 -10.80 1.44
C ALA A 385 -38.44 -10.57 0.18
N PHE A 386 -38.77 -11.65 -0.54
CA PHE A 386 -39.60 -11.60 -1.74
C PHE A 386 -41.01 -11.09 -1.43
N LYS A 387 -41.67 -11.64 -0.41
CA LYS A 387 -43.02 -11.21 0.02
C LYS A 387 -43.02 -9.76 0.47
N LYS A 388 -42.01 -9.33 1.23
CA LYS A 388 -41.86 -7.93 1.67
C LYS A 388 -41.79 -6.98 0.47
N LYS A 389 -41.09 -7.36 -0.60
CA LYS A 389 -40.90 -6.50 -1.78
C LYS A 389 -42.05 -6.55 -2.78
N MET A 390 -42.64 -7.73 -3.00
CA MET A 390 -43.62 -7.99 -4.06
C MET A 390 -45.07 -8.06 -3.57
N GLY A 391 -45.30 -8.04 -2.26
CA GLY A 391 -46.63 -8.20 -1.65
C GLY A 391 -47.17 -9.63 -1.68
N THR A 392 -46.53 -10.55 -2.40
CA THR A 392 -46.95 -11.95 -2.57
C THR A 392 -45.78 -12.92 -2.48
N THR A 393 -46.05 -14.20 -2.26
CA THR A 393 -45.01 -15.23 -2.15
C THR A 393 -44.41 -15.58 -3.53
N PRO A 394 -43.17 -16.11 -3.59
CA PRO A 394 -42.57 -16.56 -4.84
C PRO A 394 -43.44 -17.54 -5.65
N ASN A 395 -44.08 -18.50 -4.96
CA ASN A 395 -44.98 -19.48 -5.59
C ASN A 395 -46.20 -18.81 -6.21
N ASN A 396 -46.87 -17.92 -5.46
CA ASN A 396 -48.04 -17.21 -5.97
C ASN A 396 -47.66 -16.31 -7.15
N TYR A 397 -46.52 -15.64 -7.09
CA TYR A 397 -46.00 -14.80 -8.18
C TYR A 397 -45.80 -15.58 -9.48
N ARG A 398 -45.25 -16.80 -9.40
CA ARG A 398 -45.09 -17.70 -10.55
C ARG A 398 -46.43 -18.06 -11.16
N ASN A 399 -47.37 -18.52 -10.35
CA ASN A 399 -48.68 -18.97 -10.83
C ASN A 399 -49.45 -17.84 -11.50
N SER A 400 -49.43 -16.62 -10.93
CA SER A 400 -50.07 -15.44 -11.55
C SER A 400 -49.41 -14.99 -12.87
N SER A 401 -48.18 -15.40 -13.15
CA SER A 401 -47.49 -15.04 -14.40
C SER A 401 -47.83 -15.97 -15.56
N LEU A 402 -48.27 -17.20 -15.25
CA LEU A 402 -48.64 -18.21 -16.24
C LEU A 402 -50.03 -17.95 -16.83
N ASP A 403 -50.94 -17.32 -16.07
CA ASP A 403 -52.30 -16.98 -16.54
C ASP A 403 -52.34 -15.84 -17.59
N ASN A 404 -51.31 -14.96 -17.64
CA ASN A 404 -51.25 -13.85 -18.60
C ASN A 404 -50.50 -14.17 -19.91
N GLY A 405 -50.03 -15.41 -20.09
CA GLY A 405 -49.33 -15.87 -21.30
C GLY A 405 -50.16 -16.74 -22.24
N GLY A 406 -51.47 -16.87 -21.95
CA GLY A 406 -52.41 -17.74 -22.68
C GLY A 406 -53.68 -17.03 -23.12
N MET A 407 -53.57 -15.81 -23.68
CA MET A 407 -54.61 -15.15 -24.46
C MET A 407 -54.05 -14.60 -25.76
#